data_AF-A0A7C7RYC3-F1
#
_entry.id   AF-A0A7C7RYC3-F1
#
_cell.length_a   1.000
_cell.length_b   1.000
_cell.length_c   1.000
_cell.angle_alpha   90.00
_cell.angle_beta   90.00
_cell.angle_gamma   90.00
#
_symmetry.space_group_name_H-M   'P 1'
#
loop_
_entity.id
_entity.type
_entity.pdbx_description
1 polymer ?
#
loop_
_entity_poly.entity_id
_entity_poly.type
_entity_poly.pdbx_seq_one_letter_code
_entity_poly.pdbx_strand_id
1 'polypeptide(L)'
;MKVKDIHQGVVYNPLQKMTAKWVDTDHNLVVLAPTSSGKTIVAEQFLCKAIMEGKRGLYLSPYKSITQEKLTGWSDLDISKAAITSDHLKHPRSITERLVLMTTEALDSRTRGAHSWLEDVGVVIVDEADLLAAAGRGDAIEVGLTRFARQNKCRIVMLSATIPNAGELGAWLTILNGRPTKVIKTDWRPVRQEHYLVIAPNKEWSFDNKVYEVVERLRFDNPDRQILVFVHSIYKGKELSRRLGCPFHYSKLSADQRHNIEDGYKAKRISVLVATSTLAYGVNLPADIGVICGAHRGITDVDPRQIKQMAGRIGRYGLNEMGEIHYVFKQYHAQEMWQACHAVPDVKSVLSKRLYFHVCSFVAREGMTVSDMEHFLSKSLASLQGDVGLHGAIETLCRYGILHRDGDTLTKTSLARASALMYVDPIDLYHVKKNLADKPKSPTLIAMALADIPSLAYDTYVPSADDLVQMPYGFQTLLATALKQWLNGEEVREGFASVLYTYIADCERLISALRIAGMSRSYLDALSIMLENGVPEDLTALVSIPHIGRKRALVLREFGIKTPDDIVKNERKGVNILGKQVYQAAKLHIMHSKGGSKLVAVF
;
A
#
# COMPACT_ATOMS: atom_id res chain seq x y z
N MET A 1 10.89 -29.13 -11.39
CA MET A 1 10.42 -29.95 -10.25
C MET A 1 8.92 -30.19 -10.39
N LYS A 2 8.44 -31.45 -10.39
CA LYS A 2 6.98 -31.70 -10.43
C LYS A 2 6.37 -31.41 -9.07
N VAL A 3 5.09 -31.01 -9.04
CA VAL A 3 4.37 -30.69 -7.79
C VAL A 3 4.44 -31.82 -6.77
N LYS A 4 4.27 -33.06 -7.24
CA LYS A 4 4.31 -34.27 -6.40
C LYS A 4 5.68 -34.51 -5.73
N ASP A 5 6.75 -33.89 -6.24
CA ASP A 5 8.12 -34.08 -5.76
C ASP A 5 8.55 -32.95 -4.80
N ILE A 6 7.76 -31.86 -4.63
CA ILE A 6 8.10 -30.65 -3.86
C ILE A 6 8.53 -30.97 -2.42
N HIS A 7 7.87 -31.93 -1.79
CA HIS A 7 8.14 -32.33 -0.41
C HIS A 7 8.92 -33.65 -0.30
N GLN A 8 9.43 -34.18 -1.42
CA GLN A 8 10.21 -35.42 -1.38
C GLN A 8 11.52 -35.20 -0.61
N GLY A 9 11.73 -35.97 0.46
CA GLY A 9 12.91 -35.84 1.34
C GLY A 9 12.84 -34.65 2.31
N VAL A 10 11.74 -33.89 2.36
CA VAL A 10 11.57 -32.79 3.32
C VAL A 10 11.17 -33.34 4.68
N VAL A 11 11.99 -33.07 5.70
CA VAL A 11 11.64 -33.36 7.10
C VAL A 11 10.83 -32.20 7.67
N TYR A 12 9.55 -32.42 7.87
CA TYR A 12 8.67 -31.40 8.42
C TYR A 12 9.03 -31.01 9.85
N ASN A 13 9.06 -29.70 10.10
CA ASN A 13 9.16 -29.15 11.45
C ASN A 13 7.84 -29.37 12.24
N PRO A 14 7.78 -29.06 13.54
CA PRO A 14 6.58 -29.27 14.35
C PRO A 14 5.31 -28.65 13.76
N LEU A 15 5.37 -27.39 13.29
CA LEU A 15 4.24 -26.71 12.65
C LEU A 15 3.76 -27.46 11.41
N GLN A 16 4.69 -27.86 10.54
CA GLN A 16 4.40 -28.53 9.28
C GLN A 16 3.84 -29.94 9.52
N LYS A 17 4.28 -30.64 10.56
CA LYS A 17 3.69 -31.92 11.00
C LYS A 17 2.28 -31.75 11.54
N MET A 18 2.02 -30.67 12.30
CA MET A 18 0.68 -30.38 12.83
C MET A 18 -0.32 -30.09 11.69
N THR A 19 0.10 -29.32 10.69
CA THR A 19 -0.73 -28.89 9.55
C THR A 19 -0.91 -30.00 8.50
N ALA A 20 0.10 -30.84 8.27
CA ALA A 20 0.03 -31.99 7.35
C ALA A 20 -1.16 -32.93 7.64
N LYS A 21 -1.51 -33.12 8.92
CA LYS A 21 -2.66 -33.97 9.35
C LYS A 21 -4.01 -33.49 8.81
N TRP A 22 -4.11 -32.25 8.36
CA TRP A 22 -5.35 -31.62 7.89
C TRP A 22 -5.43 -31.52 6.37
N VAL A 23 -4.37 -31.89 5.64
CA VAL A 23 -4.29 -31.77 4.17
C VAL A 23 -5.41 -32.54 3.48
N ASP A 24 -5.69 -33.76 3.94
CA ASP A 24 -6.74 -34.63 3.38
C ASP A 24 -8.12 -34.45 4.04
N THR A 25 -8.31 -33.44 4.89
CA THR A 25 -9.59 -33.18 5.58
C THR A 25 -10.33 -32.00 4.98
N ASP A 26 -11.65 -31.89 5.16
CA ASP A 26 -12.40 -30.75 4.59
C ASP A 26 -12.34 -29.45 5.41
N HIS A 27 -11.35 -29.29 6.29
CA HIS A 27 -11.30 -28.16 7.21
C HIS A 27 -10.69 -26.91 6.57
N ASN A 28 -11.28 -25.75 6.87
CA ASN A 28 -10.53 -24.50 6.84
C ASN A 28 -9.48 -24.50 7.95
N LEU A 29 -8.44 -23.68 7.80
CA LEU A 29 -7.40 -23.53 8.82
C LEU A 29 -7.11 -22.07 9.15
N VAL A 30 -6.91 -21.80 10.44
CA VAL A 30 -6.27 -20.56 10.92
C VAL A 30 -4.98 -20.97 11.63
N VAL A 31 -3.85 -20.69 11.01
CA VAL A 31 -2.52 -21.10 11.46
C VAL A 31 -1.80 -19.90 12.05
N LEU A 32 -1.58 -19.94 13.36
CA LEU A 32 -0.76 -18.98 14.08
C LEU A 32 0.61 -19.58 14.37
N ALA A 33 1.62 -18.99 13.75
CA ALA A 33 2.99 -19.39 13.91
C ALA A 33 3.93 -18.20 13.69
N PRO A 34 4.98 -18.03 14.51
CA PRO A 34 5.95 -16.96 14.35
C PRO A 34 6.47 -16.82 12.91
N THR A 35 6.89 -15.61 12.56
CA THR A 35 7.68 -15.38 11.35
C THR A 35 8.96 -16.24 11.45
N SER A 36 9.39 -16.84 10.34
CA SER A 36 10.41 -17.90 10.23
C SER A 36 9.99 -19.36 10.53
N SER A 37 8.81 -19.64 11.11
CA SER A 37 8.39 -21.02 11.42
C SER A 37 8.06 -21.92 10.20
N GLY A 38 8.27 -21.43 8.97
CA GLY A 38 8.05 -22.20 7.75
C GLY A 38 6.60 -22.21 7.25
N LYS A 39 5.84 -21.13 7.48
CA LYS A 39 4.45 -20.95 6.98
C LYS A 39 4.32 -21.11 5.46
N THR A 40 5.38 -20.82 4.69
CA THR A 40 5.37 -21.05 3.23
C THR A 40 5.23 -22.54 2.88
N ILE A 41 5.90 -23.44 3.61
CA ILE A 41 5.73 -24.88 3.39
C ILE A 41 4.32 -25.34 3.78
N VAL A 42 3.71 -24.72 4.80
CA VAL A 42 2.29 -24.96 5.13
C VAL A 42 1.41 -24.57 3.94
N ALA A 43 1.62 -23.41 3.33
CA ALA A 43 0.90 -23.01 2.12
C ALA A 43 1.08 -24.03 0.98
N GLU A 44 2.31 -24.49 0.75
CA GLU A 44 2.66 -25.47 -0.29
C GLU A 44 1.91 -26.79 -0.08
N GLN A 45 1.83 -27.32 1.13
CA GLN A 45 1.09 -28.56 1.44
C GLN A 45 -0.34 -28.53 0.88
N PHE A 46 -1.04 -27.40 1.06
CA PHE A 46 -2.42 -27.26 0.63
C PHE A 46 -2.55 -26.88 -0.85
N LEU A 47 -1.69 -25.99 -1.36
CA LEU A 47 -1.67 -25.60 -2.78
C LEU A 47 -1.37 -26.81 -3.67
N CYS A 48 -0.34 -27.57 -3.33
CA CYS A 48 0.10 -28.74 -4.10
C CYS A 48 -1.00 -29.81 -4.13
N LYS A 49 -1.66 -30.06 -2.99
CA LYS A 49 -2.80 -30.97 -2.90
C LYS A 49 -3.91 -30.59 -3.87
N ALA A 50 -4.36 -29.34 -3.86
CA ALA A 50 -5.42 -28.87 -4.77
C ALA A 50 -4.99 -28.99 -6.25
N ILE A 51 -3.75 -28.63 -6.57
CA ILE A 51 -3.23 -28.70 -7.95
C ILE A 51 -3.14 -30.16 -8.43
N MET A 52 -2.71 -31.09 -7.58
CA MET A 52 -2.66 -32.51 -7.89
C MET A 52 -4.05 -33.12 -8.12
N GLU A 53 -5.09 -32.59 -7.47
CA GLU A 53 -6.50 -32.96 -7.69
C GLU A 53 -7.12 -32.26 -8.93
N GLY A 54 -6.30 -31.59 -9.73
CA GLY A 54 -6.75 -30.92 -10.94
C GLY A 54 -7.48 -29.59 -10.68
N LYS A 55 -7.46 -29.07 -9.46
CA LYS A 55 -7.99 -27.74 -9.10
C LYS A 55 -6.94 -26.65 -9.19
N ARG A 56 -7.37 -25.39 -9.05
CA ARG A 56 -6.49 -24.23 -8.93
C ARG A 56 -6.13 -23.94 -7.47
N GLY A 57 -4.90 -23.50 -7.25
CA GLY A 57 -4.44 -22.93 -5.98
C GLY A 57 -4.35 -21.41 -6.06
N LEU A 58 -4.92 -20.72 -5.08
CA LEU A 58 -4.88 -19.27 -4.97
C LEU A 58 -4.02 -18.87 -3.77
N TYR A 59 -3.00 -18.02 -3.97
CA TYR A 59 -2.19 -17.43 -2.91
C TYR A 59 -2.40 -15.93 -2.84
N LEU A 60 -3.00 -15.46 -1.75
CA LEU A 60 -3.18 -14.04 -1.47
C LEU A 60 -2.01 -13.55 -0.64
N SER A 61 -1.37 -12.48 -1.11
CA SER A 61 -0.29 -11.80 -0.40
C SER A 61 -0.61 -10.31 -0.29
N PRO A 62 -0.20 -9.64 0.79
CA PRO A 62 -0.57 -8.24 1.01
C PRO A 62 0.25 -7.21 0.23
N TYR A 63 1.39 -7.61 -0.32
CA TYR A 63 2.28 -6.71 -1.05
C TYR A 63 2.73 -7.35 -2.36
N LYS A 64 2.81 -6.50 -3.39
CA LYS A 64 3.34 -6.87 -4.72
C LYS A 64 4.75 -7.46 -4.63
N SER A 65 5.59 -6.97 -3.71
CA SER A 65 6.93 -7.49 -3.45
C SER A 65 6.89 -8.95 -3.02
N ILE A 66 6.00 -9.31 -2.09
CA ILE A 66 5.83 -10.70 -1.63
C ILE A 66 5.28 -11.56 -2.77
N THR A 67 4.31 -11.06 -3.54
CA THR A 67 3.79 -11.77 -4.71
C THR A 67 4.91 -12.14 -5.69
N GLN A 68 5.80 -11.19 -5.98
CA GLN A 68 6.94 -11.41 -6.88
C GLN A 68 8.01 -12.31 -6.27
N GLU A 69 8.31 -12.15 -4.97
CA GLU A 69 9.23 -13.03 -4.24
C GLU A 69 8.78 -14.50 -4.33
N LYS A 70 7.49 -14.77 -4.09
CA LYS A 70 6.92 -16.12 -4.18
C LYS A 70 6.88 -16.63 -5.62
N LEU A 71 6.56 -15.78 -6.59
CA LEU A 71 6.56 -16.16 -8.00
C LEU A 71 7.96 -16.63 -8.45
N THR A 72 9.00 -15.90 -8.07
CA THR A 72 10.40 -16.25 -8.32
C THR A 72 10.81 -17.49 -7.53
N GLY A 73 10.46 -17.57 -6.24
CA GLY A 73 10.77 -18.74 -5.40
C GLY A 73 10.14 -20.04 -5.89
N TRP A 74 9.04 -19.96 -6.64
CA TRP A 74 8.39 -21.09 -7.28
C TRP A 74 8.69 -21.19 -8.79
N SER A 75 9.76 -20.56 -9.29
CA SER A 75 10.14 -20.59 -10.72
C SER A 75 10.28 -22.01 -11.27
N ASP A 76 10.86 -22.90 -10.47
CA ASP A 76 11.27 -24.24 -10.92
C ASP A 76 10.14 -25.28 -10.81
N LEU A 77 8.96 -24.87 -10.32
CA LEU A 77 7.78 -25.71 -10.32
C LEU A 77 7.23 -25.87 -11.73
N ASP A 78 7.04 -27.13 -12.15
CA ASP A 78 6.43 -27.52 -13.42
C ASP A 78 4.90 -27.35 -13.37
N ILE A 79 4.47 -26.12 -13.13
CA ILE A 79 3.07 -25.68 -13.11
C ILE A 79 2.94 -24.33 -13.79
N SER A 80 1.83 -24.14 -14.51
CA SER A 80 1.46 -22.83 -15.02
C SER A 80 1.10 -21.91 -13.85
N LYS A 81 1.76 -20.76 -13.79
CA LYS A 81 1.65 -19.79 -12.70
C LYS A 81 1.50 -18.36 -13.21
N ALA A 82 0.68 -17.57 -12.52
CA ALA A 82 0.45 -16.16 -12.84
C ALA A 82 0.45 -15.29 -11.58
N ALA A 83 1.00 -14.09 -11.68
CA ALA A 83 0.84 -13.04 -10.68
C ALA A 83 -0.14 -11.97 -11.16
N ILE A 84 -1.13 -11.64 -10.33
CA ILE A 84 -2.14 -10.62 -10.61
C ILE A 84 -2.06 -9.56 -9.51
N THR A 85 -1.71 -8.33 -9.90
CA THR A 85 -1.75 -7.17 -9.00
C THR A 85 -2.70 -6.12 -9.56
N SER A 86 -3.16 -5.18 -8.71
CA SER A 86 -4.08 -4.10 -9.07
C SER A 86 -3.73 -3.33 -10.35
N ASP A 87 -2.44 -3.19 -10.65
CA ASP A 87 -1.95 -2.35 -11.74
C ASP A 87 -1.80 -3.13 -13.06
N HIS A 88 -1.85 -4.47 -13.01
CA HIS A 88 -1.39 -5.31 -14.13
C HIS A 88 -2.39 -5.54 -15.25
N LEU A 89 -3.62 -5.02 -15.20
CA LEU A 89 -4.62 -5.38 -16.22
C LEU A 89 -5.34 -4.17 -16.78
N LYS A 90 -4.61 -3.33 -17.55
CA LYS A 90 -5.18 -2.46 -18.58
C LYS A 90 -5.92 -3.27 -19.67
N HIS A 91 -5.58 -4.56 -19.82
CA HIS A 91 -6.26 -5.52 -20.69
C HIS A 91 -6.56 -6.81 -19.91
N PRO A 92 -7.83 -7.16 -19.65
CA PRO A 92 -8.19 -8.41 -19.00
C PRO A 92 -7.84 -9.59 -19.92
N ARG A 93 -6.90 -10.45 -19.50
CA ARG A 93 -6.64 -11.75 -20.13
C ARG A 93 -7.39 -12.86 -19.37
N SER A 94 -7.74 -13.93 -20.09
CA SER A 94 -8.25 -15.13 -19.44
C SER A 94 -7.15 -15.76 -18.58
N ILE A 95 -7.49 -16.15 -17.35
CA ILE A 95 -6.58 -16.84 -16.42
C ILE A 95 -6.73 -18.34 -16.66
N THR A 96 -5.66 -18.97 -17.14
CA THR A 96 -5.63 -20.41 -17.47
C THR A 96 -4.71 -21.19 -16.52
N GLU A 97 -3.88 -20.47 -15.76
CA GLU A 97 -2.87 -20.98 -14.86
C GLU A 97 -3.45 -21.73 -13.66
N ARG A 98 -2.70 -22.73 -13.17
CA ARG A 98 -3.10 -23.58 -12.03
C ARG A 98 -2.76 -22.96 -10.69
N LEU A 99 -1.67 -22.20 -10.62
CA LEU A 99 -1.28 -21.42 -9.43
C LEU A 99 -1.43 -19.93 -9.72
N VAL A 100 -2.30 -19.27 -8.98
CA VAL A 100 -2.52 -17.83 -9.12
C VAL A 100 -2.08 -17.14 -7.84
N LEU A 101 -1.09 -16.26 -7.95
CA LEU A 101 -0.66 -15.38 -6.87
C LEU A 101 -1.32 -14.03 -7.10
N MET A 102 -1.92 -13.43 -6.08
CA MET A 102 -2.49 -12.10 -6.22
C MET A 102 -2.41 -11.26 -4.97
N THR A 103 -2.54 -9.94 -5.13
CA THR A 103 -2.76 -9.07 -3.98
C THR A 103 -4.17 -9.21 -3.44
N THR A 104 -4.38 -8.89 -2.17
CA THR A 104 -5.69 -8.97 -1.53
C THR A 104 -6.73 -8.08 -2.22
N GLU A 105 -6.33 -6.90 -2.70
CA GLU A 105 -7.18 -5.98 -3.45
C GLU A 105 -7.53 -6.52 -4.85
N ALA A 106 -6.61 -7.30 -5.44
CA ALA A 106 -6.87 -7.94 -6.73
C ALA A 106 -7.97 -9.02 -6.59
N LEU A 107 -8.09 -9.69 -5.44
CA LEU A 107 -9.20 -10.63 -5.20
C LEU A 107 -10.54 -9.92 -5.24
N ASP A 108 -10.74 -8.84 -4.46
CA ASP A 108 -12.00 -8.07 -4.46
C ASP A 108 -12.34 -7.56 -5.87
N SER A 109 -11.36 -7.01 -6.58
CA SER A 109 -11.57 -6.54 -7.96
C SER A 109 -12.01 -7.66 -8.90
N ARG A 110 -11.41 -8.86 -8.79
CA ARG A 110 -11.72 -10.03 -9.63
C ARG A 110 -13.06 -10.64 -9.28
N THR A 111 -13.42 -10.73 -8.01
CA THR A 111 -14.67 -11.39 -7.61
C THR A 111 -15.91 -10.54 -7.93
N ARG A 112 -15.76 -9.25 -8.25
CA ARG A 112 -16.86 -8.36 -8.71
C ARG A 112 -17.50 -8.79 -10.05
N GLY A 113 -16.93 -9.77 -10.75
CA GLY A 113 -17.53 -10.43 -11.92
C GLY A 113 -17.67 -11.93 -11.70
N ALA A 114 -18.63 -12.55 -12.38
CA ALA A 114 -18.72 -14.01 -12.45
C ALA A 114 -17.64 -14.52 -13.43
N HIS A 115 -16.48 -14.92 -12.89
CA HIS A 115 -15.43 -15.54 -13.68
C HIS A 115 -15.38 -17.04 -13.40
N SER A 116 -15.68 -17.84 -14.43
CA SER A 116 -15.74 -19.30 -14.34
C SER A 116 -14.48 -19.95 -13.76
N TRP A 117 -13.29 -19.34 -13.95
CA TRP A 117 -12.06 -19.89 -13.39
C TRP A 117 -12.01 -19.85 -11.85
N LEU A 118 -12.76 -18.95 -11.20
CA LEU A 118 -12.85 -18.88 -9.73
C LEU A 118 -13.61 -20.09 -9.16
N GLU A 119 -14.54 -20.68 -9.91
CA GLU A 119 -15.30 -21.88 -9.52
C GLU A 119 -14.42 -23.12 -9.42
N ASP A 120 -13.28 -23.13 -10.12
CA ASP A 120 -12.33 -24.24 -10.14
C ASP A 120 -11.19 -24.12 -9.13
N VAL A 121 -11.24 -23.12 -8.25
CA VAL A 121 -10.29 -22.97 -7.14
C VAL A 121 -10.59 -24.02 -6.06
N GLY A 122 -9.58 -24.80 -5.67
CA GLY A 122 -9.67 -25.82 -4.63
C GLY A 122 -9.22 -25.32 -3.25
N VAL A 123 -8.35 -24.31 -3.21
CA VAL A 123 -7.87 -23.71 -1.97
C VAL A 123 -7.48 -22.25 -2.15
N VAL A 124 -7.76 -21.44 -1.12
CA VAL A 124 -7.26 -20.07 -0.96
C VAL A 124 -6.33 -20.00 0.24
N ILE A 125 -5.07 -19.64 0.02
CA ILE A 125 -4.12 -19.26 1.07
C ILE A 125 -4.20 -17.76 1.28
N VAL A 126 -4.42 -17.35 2.52
CA VAL A 126 -4.42 -15.94 2.94
C VAL A 126 -3.19 -15.73 3.83
N ASP A 127 -2.13 -15.19 3.26
CA ASP A 127 -0.89 -14.89 3.98
C ASP A 127 -1.00 -13.55 4.70
N GLU A 128 -0.39 -13.45 5.88
CA GLU A 128 -0.46 -12.28 6.79
C GLU A 128 -1.92 -11.88 7.12
N ALA A 129 -2.72 -12.84 7.57
CA ALA A 129 -4.15 -12.65 7.84
C ALA A 129 -4.47 -11.57 8.92
N ASP A 130 -3.51 -11.19 9.76
CA ASP A 130 -3.64 -10.09 10.72
C ASP A 130 -3.83 -8.71 10.05
N LEU A 131 -3.56 -8.61 8.75
CA LEU A 131 -3.86 -7.42 7.94
C LEU A 131 -5.35 -7.19 7.70
N LEU A 132 -6.23 -8.12 8.09
CA LEU A 132 -7.66 -7.86 8.21
C LEU A 132 -7.98 -6.64 9.10
N ALA A 133 -7.12 -6.35 10.07
CA ALA A 133 -7.25 -5.17 10.94
C ALA A 133 -6.41 -3.97 10.45
N ALA A 134 -5.86 -3.99 9.24
CA ALA A 134 -5.10 -2.89 8.67
C ALA A 134 -6.01 -1.97 7.86
N ALA A 135 -6.08 -0.68 8.22
CA ALA A 135 -6.86 0.31 7.50
C ALA A 135 -6.44 0.41 6.03
N GLY A 136 -7.43 0.48 5.13
CA GLY A 136 -7.23 0.59 3.68
C GLY A 136 -6.93 -0.73 2.95
N ARG A 137 -6.79 -1.85 3.67
CA ARG A 137 -6.56 -3.19 3.08
C ARG A 137 -7.48 -4.27 3.64
N GLY A 138 -7.71 -4.24 4.96
CA GLY A 138 -8.49 -5.26 5.65
C GLY A 138 -9.91 -5.39 5.12
N ASP A 139 -10.52 -4.27 4.74
CA ASP A 139 -11.84 -4.23 4.12
C ASP A 139 -11.86 -4.93 2.75
N ALA A 140 -10.80 -4.79 1.96
CA ALA A 140 -10.68 -5.49 0.66
C ALA A 140 -10.49 -7.00 0.84
N ILE A 141 -9.74 -7.44 1.85
CA ILE A 141 -9.60 -8.87 2.19
C ILE A 141 -10.98 -9.44 2.57
N GLU A 142 -11.66 -8.78 3.50
CA GLU A 142 -12.94 -9.24 4.03
C GLU A 142 -14.02 -9.29 2.94
N VAL A 143 -14.21 -8.20 2.19
CA VAL A 143 -15.20 -8.14 1.10
C VAL A 143 -14.83 -9.11 -0.02
N GLY A 144 -13.54 -9.20 -0.38
CA GLY A 144 -13.05 -10.10 -1.41
C GLY A 144 -13.31 -11.57 -1.08
N LEU A 145 -13.02 -12.00 0.15
CA LEU A 145 -13.31 -13.36 0.62
C LEU A 145 -14.81 -13.63 0.77
N THR A 146 -15.58 -12.67 1.28
CA THR A 146 -17.04 -12.78 1.40
C THR A 146 -17.69 -12.98 0.03
N ARG A 147 -17.24 -12.21 -0.96
CA ARG A 147 -17.70 -12.33 -2.35
C ARG A 147 -17.25 -13.63 -3.01
N PHE A 148 -15.99 -14.02 -2.81
CA PHE A 148 -15.47 -15.29 -3.29
C PHE A 148 -16.29 -16.47 -2.74
N ALA A 149 -16.61 -16.47 -1.43
CA ALA A 149 -17.35 -17.53 -0.77
C ALA A 149 -18.79 -17.73 -1.31
N ARG A 150 -19.39 -16.67 -1.89
CA ARG A 150 -20.69 -16.76 -2.59
C ARG A 150 -20.60 -17.56 -3.90
N GLN A 151 -19.44 -17.52 -4.57
CA GLN A 151 -19.19 -18.20 -5.83
C GLN A 151 -18.57 -19.59 -5.63
N ASN A 152 -17.66 -19.72 -4.66
CA ASN A 152 -16.92 -20.93 -4.41
C ASN A 152 -16.71 -21.15 -2.91
N LYS A 153 -17.13 -22.32 -2.42
CA LYS A 153 -17.01 -22.74 -1.02
C LYS A 153 -15.74 -23.55 -0.75
N CYS A 154 -14.64 -23.31 -1.48
CA CYS A 154 -13.41 -24.08 -1.31
C CYS A 154 -12.75 -23.82 0.05
N ARG A 155 -11.71 -24.61 0.35
CA ARG A 155 -10.94 -24.48 1.59
C ARG A 155 -10.24 -23.12 1.67
N ILE A 156 -10.25 -22.51 2.85
CA ILE A 156 -9.48 -21.29 3.16
C ILE A 156 -8.45 -21.61 4.25
N VAL A 157 -7.20 -21.23 4.01
CA VAL A 157 -6.09 -21.38 4.96
C VAL A 157 -5.50 -20.00 5.26
N MET A 158 -5.74 -19.49 6.47
CA MET A 158 -5.16 -18.24 6.96
C MET A 158 -3.83 -18.50 7.67
N LEU A 159 -2.81 -17.73 7.30
CA LEU A 159 -1.47 -17.80 7.88
C LEU A 159 -1.17 -16.44 8.52
N SER A 160 -0.74 -16.43 9.79
CA SER A 160 -0.30 -15.20 10.46
C SER A 160 0.65 -15.49 11.62
N ALA A 161 1.40 -14.48 12.04
CA ALA A 161 2.24 -14.55 13.24
C ALA A 161 1.41 -14.66 14.52
N THR A 162 0.48 -13.73 14.73
CA THR A 162 -0.34 -13.68 15.95
C THR A 162 -1.69 -13.03 15.71
N ILE A 163 -2.75 -13.73 16.11
CA ILE A 163 -4.12 -13.24 16.13
C ILE A 163 -4.74 -13.73 17.44
N PRO A 164 -4.87 -12.88 18.48
CA PRO A 164 -5.34 -13.34 19.79
C PRO A 164 -6.73 -13.99 19.70
N ASN A 165 -7.65 -13.33 19.01
CA ASN A 165 -8.99 -13.80 18.68
C ASN A 165 -9.08 -14.76 17.49
N ALA A 166 -8.06 -15.60 17.21
CA ALA A 166 -8.11 -16.52 16.07
C ALA A 166 -9.29 -17.52 16.06
N GLY A 167 -9.87 -17.81 17.23
CA GLY A 167 -11.11 -18.60 17.32
C GLY A 167 -12.28 -17.92 16.61
N GLU A 168 -12.36 -16.60 16.73
CA GLU A 168 -13.37 -15.76 16.07
C GLU A 168 -13.18 -15.75 14.54
N LEU A 169 -11.93 -15.62 14.07
CA LEU A 169 -11.63 -15.76 12.64
C LEU A 169 -11.99 -17.17 12.13
N GLY A 170 -11.78 -18.21 12.96
CA GLY A 170 -12.19 -19.56 12.61
C GLY A 170 -13.72 -19.72 12.51
N ALA A 171 -14.47 -19.08 13.41
CA ALA A 171 -15.93 -19.02 13.33
C ALA A 171 -16.38 -18.28 12.06
N TRP A 172 -15.74 -17.15 11.74
CA TRP A 172 -16.01 -16.40 10.50
C TRP A 172 -15.78 -17.23 9.23
N LEU A 173 -14.63 -17.92 9.11
CA LEU A 173 -14.38 -18.82 7.96
C LEU A 173 -15.45 -19.90 7.82
N THR A 174 -15.92 -20.45 8.95
CA THR A 174 -17.02 -21.43 8.98
C THR A 174 -18.32 -20.81 8.49
N ILE A 175 -18.66 -19.58 8.92
CA ILE A 175 -19.85 -18.85 8.46
C ILE A 175 -19.78 -18.55 6.96
N LEU A 176 -18.59 -18.21 6.45
CA LEU A 176 -18.34 -17.86 5.06
C LEU A 176 -18.65 -19.00 4.09
N ASN A 177 -18.03 -20.17 4.27
CA ASN A 177 -18.12 -21.27 3.30
C ASN A 177 -18.81 -22.54 3.82
N GLY A 178 -19.19 -22.59 5.10
CA GLY A 178 -19.87 -23.73 5.72
C GLY A 178 -18.94 -24.88 6.13
N ARG A 179 -17.62 -24.79 5.90
CA ARG A 179 -16.66 -25.84 6.28
C ARG A 179 -16.23 -25.68 7.74
N PRO A 180 -16.01 -26.78 8.48
CA PRO A 180 -15.48 -26.71 9.82
C PRO A 180 -14.07 -26.07 9.79
N THR A 181 -13.74 -25.26 10.79
CA THR A 181 -12.46 -24.56 10.83
C THR A 181 -11.61 -25.02 12.01
N LYS A 182 -10.34 -25.35 11.74
CA LYS A 182 -9.36 -25.68 12.77
C LYS A 182 -8.41 -24.51 13.01
N VAL A 183 -8.31 -24.09 14.27
CA VAL A 183 -7.25 -23.18 14.71
C VAL A 183 -6.05 -24.00 15.16
N ILE A 184 -4.89 -23.74 14.56
CA ILE A 184 -3.60 -24.33 14.90
C ILE A 184 -2.72 -23.20 15.43
N LYS A 185 -2.24 -23.34 16.67
CA LYS A 185 -1.33 -22.37 17.29
C LYS A 185 -0.04 -23.05 17.68
N THR A 186 1.07 -22.41 17.40
CA THR A 186 2.39 -22.80 17.89
C THR A 186 3.25 -21.58 18.12
N ASP A 187 4.06 -21.62 19.16
CA ASP A 187 5.15 -20.70 19.46
C ASP A 187 6.50 -21.22 18.95
N TRP A 188 6.52 -22.41 18.34
CA TRP A 188 7.72 -23.02 17.79
C TRP A 188 8.32 -22.13 16.71
N ARG A 189 9.61 -21.88 16.86
CA ARG A 189 10.44 -21.14 15.92
C ARG A 189 11.76 -21.88 15.74
N PRO A 190 12.36 -21.82 14.55
CA PRO A 190 13.64 -22.46 14.28
C PRO A 190 14.81 -21.90 15.12
N VAL A 191 14.74 -20.60 15.48
CA VAL A 191 15.80 -19.87 16.17
C VAL A 191 15.19 -19.11 17.35
N ARG A 192 15.78 -19.24 18.55
CA ARG A 192 15.30 -18.51 19.74
C ARG A 192 15.57 -17.01 19.56
N GLN A 193 14.66 -16.17 20.04
CA GLN A 193 14.86 -14.72 19.99
C GLN A 193 14.88 -14.12 21.40
N GLU A 194 15.78 -13.18 21.61
CA GLU A 194 15.85 -12.36 22.81
C GLU A 194 15.52 -10.91 22.48
N HIS A 195 14.69 -10.29 23.31
CA HIS A 195 14.11 -8.98 23.05
C HIS A 195 14.56 -8.01 24.13
N TYR A 196 15.10 -6.86 23.73
CA TYR A 196 15.68 -5.85 24.61
C TYR A 196 15.05 -4.48 24.32
N LEU A 197 14.47 -3.84 25.34
CA LEU A 197 13.99 -2.46 25.24
C LEU A 197 15.12 -1.48 25.59
N VAL A 198 15.39 -0.53 24.70
CA VAL A 198 16.30 0.60 24.94
C VAL A 198 15.48 1.88 24.93
N ILE A 199 15.39 2.53 26.10
CA ILE A 199 14.73 3.82 26.26
C ILE A 199 15.71 4.92 25.85
N ALA A 200 15.34 5.72 24.86
CA ALA A 200 16.15 6.79 24.29
C ALA A 200 15.52 8.18 24.52
N PRO A 201 16.31 9.27 24.53
CA PRO A 201 15.80 10.62 24.72
C PRO A 201 14.76 11.05 23.68
N ASN A 202 13.88 11.99 24.04
CA ASN A 202 12.79 12.43 23.15
C ASN A 202 13.25 13.36 22.00
N LYS A 203 14.31 14.15 22.23
CA LYS A 203 14.88 15.08 21.24
C LYS A 203 15.53 14.28 20.10
N GLU A 204 15.22 14.63 18.85
CA GLU A 204 15.59 13.85 17.67
C GLU A 204 17.10 13.57 17.57
N TRP A 205 17.92 14.62 17.70
CA TRP A 205 19.37 14.49 17.65
C TRP A 205 19.93 13.59 18.77
N SER A 206 19.40 13.72 19.99
CA SER A 206 19.80 12.88 21.13
C SER A 206 19.33 11.43 20.97
N PHE A 207 18.15 11.22 20.36
CA PHE A 207 17.66 9.90 19.99
C PHE A 207 18.59 9.24 18.95
N ASP A 208 18.96 9.96 17.90
CA ASP A 208 19.82 9.43 16.83
C ASP A 208 21.23 9.12 17.34
N ASN A 209 21.77 9.94 18.25
CA ASN A 209 23.01 9.61 18.96
C ASN A 209 22.87 8.32 19.77
N LYS A 210 21.74 8.14 20.48
CA LYS A 210 21.53 6.93 21.27
C LYS A 210 21.46 5.68 20.38
N VAL A 211 20.79 5.78 19.22
CA VAL A 211 20.75 4.70 18.23
C VAL A 211 22.17 4.37 17.74
N TYR A 212 22.95 5.38 17.37
CA TYR A 212 24.33 5.21 16.92
C TYR A 212 25.19 4.49 17.98
N GLU A 213 25.15 4.93 19.24
CA GLU A 213 25.84 4.29 20.37
C GLU A 213 25.47 2.82 20.53
N VAL A 214 24.18 2.50 20.44
CA VAL A 214 23.67 1.12 20.57
C VAL A 214 24.23 0.24 19.44
N VAL A 215 24.17 0.71 18.20
CA VAL A 215 24.63 -0.07 17.03
C VAL A 215 26.15 -0.26 17.07
N GLU A 216 26.92 0.77 17.37
CA GLU A 216 28.40 0.66 17.45
C GLU A 216 28.83 -0.25 18.61
N ARG A 217 28.18 -0.17 19.77
CA ARG A 217 28.43 -1.10 20.86
C ARG A 217 28.15 -2.54 20.44
N LEU A 218 26.99 -2.80 19.83
CA LEU A 218 26.63 -4.15 19.37
C LEU A 218 27.61 -4.66 18.31
N ARG A 219 28.05 -3.80 17.40
CA ARG A 219 29.06 -4.10 16.37
C ARG A 219 30.42 -4.45 16.99
N PHE A 220 30.82 -3.71 18.02
CA PHE A 220 32.08 -3.95 18.75
C PHE A 220 32.04 -5.25 19.55
N ASP A 221 30.96 -5.47 20.29
CA ASP A 221 30.77 -6.67 21.12
C ASP A 221 30.58 -7.94 20.28
N ASN A 222 30.16 -7.81 19.02
CA ASN A 222 29.79 -8.92 18.15
C ASN A 222 30.36 -8.78 16.72
N PRO A 223 31.70 -8.85 16.53
CA PRO A 223 32.34 -8.59 15.24
C PRO A 223 31.94 -9.57 14.12
N ASP A 224 31.58 -10.80 14.48
CA ASP A 224 31.23 -11.87 13.53
C ASP A 224 29.74 -11.95 13.20
N ARG A 225 28.91 -11.12 13.86
CA ARG A 225 27.45 -11.15 13.74
C ARG A 225 26.95 -10.03 12.84
N GLN A 226 25.98 -10.35 12.00
CA GLN A 226 25.39 -9.36 11.10
C GLN A 226 24.25 -8.60 11.79
N ILE A 227 24.31 -7.27 11.70
CA ILE A 227 23.35 -6.34 12.30
C ILE A 227 22.46 -5.77 11.21
N LEU A 228 21.15 -5.78 11.45
CA LEU A 228 20.14 -5.14 10.60
C LEU A 228 19.43 -4.04 11.37
N VAL A 229 19.57 -2.80 10.91
CA VAL A 229 19.01 -1.61 11.56
C VAL A 229 17.78 -1.13 10.78
N PHE A 230 16.60 -1.26 11.37
CA PHE A 230 15.34 -0.81 10.79
C PHE A 230 15.03 0.64 11.14
N VAL A 231 14.76 1.45 10.12
CA VAL A 231 14.31 2.84 10.24
C VAL A 231 12.98 3.06 9.53
N HIS A 232 12.24 4.09 9.96
CA HIS A 232 10.92 4.41 9.41
C HIS A 232 10.91 5.55 8.39
N SER A 233 12.04 6.25 8.21
CA SER A 233 12.17 7.34 7.23
C SER A 233 13.47 7.24 6.42
N ILE A 234 13.42 7.69 5.17
CA ILE A 234 14.60 7.76 4.29
C ILE A 234 15.64 8.74 4.86
N TYR A 235 15.18 9.85 5.45
CA TYR A 235 16.04 10.85 6.06
C TYR A 235 16.92 10.24 7.16
N LYS A 236 16.29 9.60 8.16
CA LYS A 236 17.00 8.98 9.28
C LYS A 236 17.92 7.85 8.82
N GLY A 237 17.47 7.07 7.84
CA GLY A 237 18.29 6.00 7.27
C GLY A 237 19.56 6.50 6.60
N LYS A 238 19.49 7.60 5.82
CA LYS A 238 20.67 8.23 5.21
C LYS A 238 21.64 8.76 6.28
N GLU A 239 21.11 9.41 7.31
CA GLU A 239 21.94 9.96 8.38
C GLU A 239 22.68 8.88 9.16
N LEU A 240 21.97 7.85 9.64
CA LEU A 240 22.56 6.74 10.38
C LEU A 240 23.54 5.94 9.53
N SER A 241 23.20 5.64 8.27
CA SER A 241 24.10 4.95 7.32
C SER A 241 25.42 5.70 7.13
N ARG A 242 25.36 7.03 6.95
CA ARG A 242 26.56 7.86 6.82
C ARG A 242 27.41 7.84 8.08
N ARG A 243 26.79 7.92 9.26
CA ARG A 243 27.49 7.92 10.55
C ARG A 243 28.16 6.57 10.86
N LEU A 244 27.44 5.47 10.61
CA LEU A 244 27.91 4.10 10.85
C LEU A 244 28.90 3.60 9.78
N GLY A 245 29.02 4.31 8.66
CA GLY A 245 29.85 3.90 7.52
C GLY A 245 29.36 2.61 6.87
N CYS A 246 28.04 2.45 6.71
CA CYS A 246 27.43 1.23 6.20
C CYS A 246 26.40 1.47 5.10
N PRO A 247 26.06 0.47 4.26
CA PRO A 247 25.05 0.62 3.21
C PRO A 247 23.63 0.91 3.75
N PHE A 248 22.80 1.57 2.94
CA PHE A 248 21.41 1.86 3.24
C PHE A 248 20.47 1.29 2.18
N HIS A 249 19.54 0.41 2.57
CA HIS A 249 18.54 -0.20 1.70
C HIS A 249 17.17 0.49 1.83
N TYR A 250 16.66 1.03 0.71
CA TYR A 250 15.37 1.73 0.65
C TYR A 250 14.75 1.69 -0.75
N SER A 251 13.47 2.06 -0.84
CA SER A 251 12.64 1.84 -2.03
C SER A 251 13.08 2.54 -3.31
N LYS A 252 13.90 3.61 -3.25
CA LYS A 252 14.32 4.37 -4.44
C LYS A 252 15.66 3.90 -5.04
N LEU A 253 16.27 2.84 -4.49
CA LEU A 253 17.47 2.25 -5.08
C LEU A 253 17.15 1.55 -6.42
N SER A 254 18.09 1.60 -7.35
CA SER A 254 18.01 0.79 -8.58
C SER A 254 17.99 -0.71 -8.23
N ALA A 255 17.51 -1.55 -9.17
CA ALA A 255 17.50 -3.00 -8.99
C ALA A 255 18.92 -3.53 -8.71
N ASP A 256 19.90 -3.07 -9.49
CA ASP A 256 21.31 -3.48 -9.34
C ASP A 256 21.90 -3.08 -7.99
N GLN A 257 21.59 -1.88 -7.49
CA GLN A 257 22.04 -1.43 -6.17
C GLN A 257 21.46 -2.30 -5.06
N ARG A 258 20.16 -2.64 -5.13
CA ARG A 258 19.52 -3.52 -4.17
C ARG A 258 20.15 -4.91 -4.19
N HIS A 259 20.31 -5.49 -5.38
CA HIS A 259 20.94 -6.79 -5.56
C HIS A 259 22.36 -6.84 -4.99
N ASN A 260 23.19 -5.85 -5.28
CA ASN A 260 24.56 -5.77 -4.77
C ASN A 260 24.63 -5.68 -3.23
N ILE A 261 23.74 -4.89 -2.61
CA ILE A 261 23.66 -4.78 -1.15
C ILE A 261 23.17 -6.11 -0.55
N GLU A 262 22.12 -6.70 -1.12
CA GLU A 262 21.52 -7.95 -0.64
C GLU A 262 22.52 -9.11 -0.73
N ASP A 263 23.24 -9.23 -1.83
CA ASP A 263 24.26 -10.27 -2.03
C ASP A 263 25.50 -10.03 -1.17
N GLY A 264 25.92 -8.76 -1.03
CA GLY A 264 26.98 -8.38 -0.10
C GLY A 264 26.64 -8.76 1.34
N TYR A 265 25.38 -8.57 1.74
CA TYR A 265 24.90 -8.94 3.06
C TYR A 265 24.81 -10.47 3.21
N LYS A 266 24.19 -11.19 2.28
CA LYS A 266 24.12 -12.67 2.32
C LYS A 266 25.50 -13.33 2.38
N ALA A 267 26.46 -12.79 1.62
CA ALA A 267 27.84 -13.27 1.57
C ALA A 267 28.70 -12.82 2.78
N LYS A 268 28.11 -12.20 3.82
CA LYS A 268 28.81 -11.68 5.00
C LYS A 268 29.88 -10.62 4.73
N ARG A 269 29.89 -10.00 3.53
CA ARG A 269 30.78 -8.85 3.22
C ARG A 269 30.33 -7.56 3.87
N ILE A 270 29.04 -7.48 4.21
CA ILE A 270 28.43 -6.35 4.93
C ILE A 270 28.03 -6.84 6.32
N SER A 271 28.65 -6.31 7.37
CA SER A 271 28.32 -6.64 8.76
C SER A 271 27.15 -5.83 9.31
N VAL A 272 26.99 -4.57 8.89
CA VAL A 272 25.89 -3.70 9.32
C VAL A 272 25.13 -3.20 8.10
N LEU A 273 23.80 -3.31 8.12
CA LEU A 273 22.92 -2.79 7.07
C LEU A 273 21.81 -1.94 7.70
N VAL A 274 21.65 -0.71 7.23
CA VAL A 274 20.47 0.12 7.55
C VAL A 274 19.41 -0.14 6.49
N ALA A 275 18.15 -0.32 6.89
CA ALA A 275 17.05 -0.58 5.97
C ALA A 275 15.77 0.15 6.40
N THR A 276 15.00 0.64 5.43
CA THR A 276 13.63 1.12 5.73
C THR A 276 12.69 -0.04 6.02
N SER A 277 11.61 0.23 6.74
CA SER A 277 10.48 -0.70 6.99
C SER A 277 9.93 -1.45 5.75
N THR A 278 10.22 -1.00 4.52
CA THR A 278 9.85 -1.71 3.29
C THR A 278 10.55 -3.07 3.14
N LEU A 279 11.74 -3.24 3.72
CA LEU A 279 12.47 -4.51 3.70
C LEU A 279 11.82 -5.58 4.59
N ALA A 280 10.97 -5.17 5.54
CA ALA A 280 10.19 -6.07 6.38
C ALA A 280 9.16 -6.92 5.59
N TYR A 281 8.92 -6.61 4.30
CA TYR A 281 7.86 -7.22 3.50
C TYR A 281 8.32 -7.69 2.11
N GLY A 282 9.60 -7.97 1.85
CA GLY A 282 9.95 -8.37 0.47
C GLY A 282 11.33 -8.92 0.17
N VAL A 283 12.24 -9.05 1.14
CA VAL A 283 13.54 -9.69 0.92
C VAL A 283 13.94 -10.49 2.15
N ASN A 284 14.25 -11.77 1.98
CA ASN A 284 14.78 -12.61 3.06
C ASN A 284 16.28 -12.29 3.29
N LEU A 285 16.55 -11.30 4.14
CA LEU A 285 17.88 -10.99 4.67
C LEU A 285 17.93 -11.38 6.15
N PRO A 286 18.35 -12.61 6.48
CA PRO A 286 18.39 -13.06 7.86
C PRO A 286 19.59 -12.41 8.58
N ALA A 287 19.34 -11.83 9.75
CA ALA A 287 20.34 -11.12 10.56
C ALA A 287 20.47 -11.75 11.95
N ASP A 288 21.61 -11.58 12.59
CA ASP A 288 21.89 -12.11 13.93
C ASP A 288 21.41 -11.18 15.03
N ILE A 289 21.47 -9.88 14.75
CA ILE A 289 21.05 -8.80 15.63
C ILE A 289 20.17 -7.84 14.82
N GLY A 290 18.99 -7.52 15.34
CA GLY A 290 18.10 -6.50 14.81
C GLY A 290 18.06 -5.28 15.72
N VAL A 291 18.11 -4.09 15.14
CA VAL A 291 17.89 -2.84 15.86
C VAL A 291 16.71 -2.12 15.24
N ILE A 292 15.61 -1.96 15.96
CA ILE A 292 14.40 -1.28 15.47
C ILE A 292 14.38 0.14 16.03
N CYS A 293 14.57 1.13 15.15
CA CYS A 293 14.79 2.52 15.53
C CYS A 293 13.50 3.33 15.44
N GLY A 294 12.90 3.60 16.60
CA GLY A 294 11.72 4.42 16.75
C GLY A 294 10.43 3.69 16.39
N ALA A 295 9.31 4.38 16.60
CA ALA A 295 7.97 3.84 16.37
C ALA A 295 7.04 4.85 15.68
N HIS A 296 7.60 5.83 14.98
CA HIS A 296 6.83 6.83 14.22
C HIS A 296 7.29 6.89 12.77
N ARG A 297 6.34 7.10 11.87
CA ARG A 297 6.57 7.40 10.46
C ARG A 297 5.98 8.78 10.16
N GLY A 298 6.82 9.81 10.16
CA GLY A 298 6.34 11.19 10.15
C GLY A 298 5.63 11.51 11.46
N ILE A 299 4.36 11.94 11.37
CA ILE A 299 3.53 12.29 12.53
C ILE A 299 2.67 11.14 13.05
N THR A 300 2.63 10.01 12.36
CA THR A 300 1.80 8.84 12.72
C THR A 300 2.62 7.75 13.36
N ASP A 301 2.03 7.02 14.30
CA ASP A 301 2.63 5.82 14.86
C ASP A 301 2.77 4.70 13.82
N VAL A 302 3.84 3.93 13.98
CA VAL A 302 4.04 2.69 13.25
C VAL A 302 3.21 1.63 13.93
N ASP A 303 2.38 0.95 13.15
CA ASP A 303 1.57 -0.15 13.64
C ASP A 303 2.47 -1.24 14.29
N PRO A 304 2.20 -1.64 15.56
CA PRO A 304 2.99 -2.62 16.30
C PRO A 304 3.18 -3.95 15.55
N ARG A 305 2.24 -4.33 14.67
CA ARG A 305 2.36 -5.51 13.81
C ARG A 305 3.55 -5.40 12.86
N GLN A 306 3.83 -4.21 12.32
CA GLN A 306 4.99 -4.02 11.43
C GLN A 306 6.31 -4.16 12.20
N ILE A 307 6.37 -3.65 13.42
CA ILE A 307 7.55 -3.78 14.30
C ILE A 307 7.78 -5.27 14.65
N LYS A 308 6.70 -6.00 14.95
CA LYS A 308 6.77 -7.44 15.20
C LYS A 308 7.24 -8.23 13.97
N GLN A 309 6.81 -7.83 12.77
CA GLN A 309 7.29 -8.43 11.51
C GLN A 309 8.79 -8.17 11.29
N MET A 310 9.29 -6.97 11.62
CA MET A 310 10.73 -6.67 11.58
C MET A 310 11.51 -7.58 12.55
N ALA A 311 11.04 -7.70 13.79
CA ALA A 311 11.65 -8.56 14.80
C ALA A 311 11.63 -10.04 14.39
N GLY A 312 10.55 -10.48 13.74
CA GLY A 312 10.40 -11.84 13.22
C GLY A 312 11.37 -12.25 12.11
N ARG A 313 12.13 -11.29 11.54
CA ARG A 313 13.19 -11.54 10.54
C ARG A 313 14.58 -11.73 11.16
N ILE A 314 14.70 -11.56 12.47
CA ILE A 314 15.98 -11.70 13.18
C ILE A 314 16.13 -13.14 13.66
N GLY A 315 17.32 -13.72 13.43
CA GLY A 315 17.62 -15.12 13.69
C GLY A 315 17.85 -15.90 12.39
N ARG A 316 19.05 -16.46 12.23
CA ARG A 316 19.47 -17.17 11.02
C ARG A 316 19.34 -18.68 11.20
N TYR A 317 18.25 -19.25 10.70
CA TYR A 317 18.04 -20.70 10.76
C TYR A 317 19.20 -21.46 10.10
N GLY A 318 19.73 -22.46 10.81
CA GLY A 318 20.86 -23.29 10.36
C GLY A 318 22.23 -22.65 10.50
N LEU A 319 22.33 -21.39 10.96
CA LEU A 319 23.61 -20.71 11.20
C LEU A 319 23.80 -20.30 12.66
N ASN A 320 22.75 -19.81 13.32
CA ASN A 320 22.80 -19.41 14.73
C ASN A 320 21.56 -19.91 15.49
N GLU A 321 21.76 -20.33 16.74
CA GLU A 321 20.70 -20.86 17.61
C GLU A 321 19.87 -19.74 18.26
N MET A 322 20.39 -18.51 18.26
CA MET A 322 19.77 -17.34 18.89
C MET A 322 19.91 -16.07 18.05
N GLY A 323 18.88 -15.22 18.05
CA GLY A 323 18.90 -13.86 17.48
C GLY A 323 18.48 -12.82 18.51
N GLU A 324 19.06 -11.62 18.44
CA GLU A 324 18.81 -10.53 19.41
C GLU A 324 18.09 -9.36 18.76
N ILE A 325 17.06 -8.82 19.40
CA ILE A 325 16.30 -7.67 18.91
C ILE A 325 16.35 -6.54 19.93
N HIS A 326 16.89 -5.39 19.53
CA HIS A 326 16.92 -4.17 20.31
C HIS A 326 15.90 -3.16 19.79
N TYR A 327 14.93 -2.83 20.63
CA TYR A 327 13.88 -1.86 20.33
C TYR A 327 14.31 -0.52 20.92
N VAL A 328 14.71 0.43 20.08
CA VAL A 328 15.18 1.75 20.53
C VAL A 328 14.03 2.73 20.37
N PHE A 329 13.33 3.03 21.46
CA PHE A 329 12.13 3.88 21.46
C PHE A 329 12.33 5.14 22.32
N LYS A 330 11.64 6.22 21.94
CA LYS A 330 11.66 7.47 22.69
C LYS A 330 10.97 7.30 24.05
N GLN A 331 11.51 7.95 25.07
CA GLN A 331 11.06 7.86 26.46
C GLN A 331 9.56 8.04 26.63
N TYR A 332 8.93 8.97 25.91
CA TYR A 332 7.50 9.24 26.09
C TYR A 332 6.57 8.11 25.61
N HIS A 333 7.03 7.22 24.72
CA HIS A 333 6.19 6.18 24.10
C HIS A 333 6.79 4.76 24.22
N ALA A 334 7.99 4.62 24.81
CA ALA A 334 8.74 3.38 24.81
C ALA A 334 7.97 2.22 25.45
N GLN A 335 7.35 2.44 26.61
CA GLN A 335 6.68 1.38 27.36
C GLN A 335 5.38 0.92 26.70
N GLU A 336 4.56 1.86 26.25
CA GLU A 336 3.30 1.60 25.55
C GLU A 336 3.56 0.84 24.24
N MET A 337 4.50 1.32 23.41
CA MET A 337 4.83 0.63 22.16
C MET A 337 5.46 -0.74 22.39
N TRP A 338 6.32 -0.88 23.40
CA TRP A 338 6.88 -2.18 23.80
C TRP A 338 5.77 -3.16 24.17
N GLN A 339 4.82 -2.74 25.00
CA GLN A 339 3.66 -3.55 25.36
C GLN A 339 2.83 -3.90 24.12
N ALA A 340 2.55 -2.94 23.24
CA ALA A 340 1.76 -3.16 22.02
C ALA A 340 2.43 -4.16 21.05
N CYS A 341 3.77 -4.22 21.01
CA CYS A 341 4.49 -5.21 20.20
C CYS A 341 4.37 -6.64 20.75
N HIS A 342 4.16 -6.81 22.06
CA HIS A 342 4.06 -8.10 22.74
C HIS A 342 2.61 -8.54 22.95
N ALA A 343 1.71 -7.61 23.25
CA ALA A 343 0.28 -7.78 23.40
C ALA A 343 -0.44 -7.19 22.17
N VAL A 344 -0.29 -7.88 21.04
CA VAL A 344 -0.94 -7.47 19.78
C VAL A 344 -2.46 -7.47 20.00
N PRO A 345 -3.18 -6.41 19.61
CA PRO A 345 -4.62 -6.34 19.80
C PRO A 345 -5.35 -7.39 18.95
N ASP A 346 -6.62 -7.63 19.31
CA ASP A 346 -7.51 -8.43 18.49
C ASP A 346 -7.60 -7.91 17.06
N VAL A 347 -7.73 -8.84 16.11
CA VAL A 347 -8.04 -8.50 14.73
C VAL A 347 -9.51 -8.10 14.66
N LYS A 348 -9.75 -6.79 14.54
CA LYS A 348 -11.06 -6.20 14.27
C LYS A 348 -11.20 -5.78 12.82
N SER A 349 -12.37 -6.03 12.24
CA SER A 349 -12.74 -5.58 10.91
C SER A 349 -12.63 -4.06 10.82
N VAL A 350 -12.11 -3.61 9.69
CA VAL A 350 -12.06 -2.19 9.31
C VAL A 350 -13.10 -1.83 8.25
N LEU A 351 -14.02 -2.75 7.92
CA LEU A 351 -15.01 -2.58 6.86
C LEU A 351 -15.88 -1.33 7.05
N SER A 352 -16.32 -1.07 8.29
CA SER A 352 -17.12 0.10 8.64
C SER A 352 -16.45 1.43 8.26
N LYS A 353 -15.11 1.50 8.34
CA LYS A 353 -14.33 2.70 7.98
C LYS A 353 -14.38 3.04 6.50
N ARG A 354 -14.75 2.10 5.63
CA ARG A 354 -14.87 2.29 4.17
C ARG A 354 -16.23 1.87 3.63
N LEU A 355 -17.23 1.77 4.50
CA LEU A 355 -18.54 1.23 4.14
C LEU A 355 -19.23 2.06 3.06
N TYR A 356 -19.09 3.39 3.09
CA TYR A 356 -19.69 4.27 2.07
C TYR A 356 -19.22 3.92 0.66
N PHE A 357 -17.93 3.67 0.50
CA PHE A 357 -17.34 3.21 -0.75
C PHE A 357 -17.91 1.84 -1.16
N HIS A 358 -17.97 0.88 -0.23
CA HIS A 358 -18.47 -0.47 -0.53
C HIS A 358 -19.94 -0.48 -0.91
N VAL A 359 -20.80 0.29 -0.22
CA VAL A 359 -22.21 0.46 -0.58
C VAL A 359 -22.34 1.05 -1.99
N CYS A 360 -21.58 2.11 -2.31
CA CYS A 360 -21.55 2.65 -3.67
C CYS A 360 -21.11 1.60 -4.69
N SER A 361 -20.12 0.76 -4.35
CA SER A 361 -19.67 -0.33 -5.21
C SER A 361 -20.74 -1.41 -5.42
N PHE A 362 -21.40 -1.88 -4.36
CA PHE A 362 -22.44 -2.91 -4.42
C PHE A 362 -23.59 -2.46 -5.34
N VAL A 363 -24.04 -1.21 -5.20
CA VAL A 363 -25.07 -0.66 -6.08
C VAL A 363 -24.52 -0.41 -7.49
N ALA A 364 -23.37 0.24 -7.62
CA ALA A 364 -22.91 0.74 -8.91
C ALA A 364 -22.40 -0.33 -9.86
N ARG A 365 -21.77 -1.39 -9.32
CA ARG A 365 -21.13 -2.44 -10.11
C ARG A 365 -21.95 -3.73 -10.17
N GLU A 366 -22.79 -3.97 -9.17
CA GLU A 366 -23.46 -5.27 -9.01
C GLU A 366 -24.98 -5.16 -8.93
N GLY A 367 -25.52 -3.95 -8.76
CA GLY A 367 -26.96 -3.72 -8.70
C GLY A 367 -27.61 -4.36 -7.45
N MET A 368 -26.85 -4.52 -6.36
CA MET A 368 -27.40 -5.09 -5.13
C MET A 368 -28.50 -4.20 -4.55
N THR A 369 -29.58 -4.83 -4.09
CA THR A 369 -30.61 -4.23 -3.23
C THR A 369 -30.10 -4.06 -1.80
N VAL A 370 -30.87 -3.39 -0.94
CA VAL A 370 -30.55 -3.31 0.50
C VAL A 370 -30.56 -4.70 1.11
N SER A 371 -31.54 -5.52 0.79
CA SER A 371 -31.65 -6.92 1.23
C SER A 371 -30.47 -7.78 0.76
N ASP A 372 -30.00 -7.60 -0.48
CA ASP A 372 -28.80 -8.30 -0.99
C ASP A 372 -27.55 -7.91 -0.20
N MET A 373 -27.43 -6.62 0.17
CA MET A 373 -26.31 -6.10 0.95
C MET A 373 -26.35 -6.61 2.39
N GLU A 374 -27.52 -6.66 3.03
CA GLU A 374 -27.70 -7.26 4.35
C GLU A 374 -27.29 -8.74 4.33
N HIS A 375 -27.77 -9.49 3.34
CA HIS A 375 -27.41 -10.89 3.18
C HIS A 375 -25.90 -11.07 2.95
N PHE A 376 -25.29 -10.25 2.09
CA PHE A 376 -23.85 -10.27 1.84
C PHE A 376 -23.05 -9.98 3.12
N LEU A 377 -23.40 -8.88 3.81
CA LEU A 377 -22.68 -8.43 5.00
C LEU A 377 -22.90 -9.35 6.20
N SER A 378 -24.02 -10.08 6.28
CA SER A 378 -24.26 -11.09 7.33
C SER A 378 -23.19 -12.19 7.39
N LYS A 379 -22.43 -12.35 6.30
CA LYS A 379 -21.30 -13.31 6.18
C LYS A 379 -19.94 -12.68 6.41
N SER A 380 -19.86 -11.37 6.64
CA SER A 380 -18.61 -10.64 6.83
C SER A 380 -18.08 -10.76 8.26
N LEU A 381 -16.79 -10.51 8.46
CA LEU A 381 -16.18 -10.48 9.80
C LEU A 381 -16.75 -9.33 10.63
N ALA A 382 -17.01 -8.17 10.01
CA ALA A 382 -17.63 -7.02 10.63
C ALA A 382 -18.98 -7.38 11.27
N SER A 383 -19.82 -8.14 10.57
CA SER A 383 -21.13 -8.56 11.10
C SER A 383 -21.01 -9.57 12.24
N LEU A 384 -19.98 -10.40 12.26
CA LEU A 384 -19.70 -11.27 13.41
C LEU A 384 -19.24 -10.45 14.63
N GLN A 385 -18.58 -9.32 14.38
CA GLN A 385 -17.98 -8.44 15.40
C GLN A 385 -18.90 -7.38 15.96
N GLY A 386 -20.05 -7.15 15.33
CA GLY A 386 -21.01 -6.16 15.75
C GLY A 386 -21.86 -5.67 14.58
N ASP A 387 -22.49 -4.52 14.76
CA ASP A 387 -23.21 -3.87 13.68
C ASP A 387 -22.23 -3.25 12.67
N VAL A 388 -22.44 -3.56 11.39
CA VAL A 388 -21.68 -2.99 10.28
C VAL A 388 -22.06 -1.52 10.05
N GLY A 389 -23.30 -1.13 10.39
CA GLY A 389 -23.81 0.23 10.19
C GLY A 389 -24.36 0.49 8.79
N LEU A 390 -24.84 -0.55 8.09
CA LEU A 390 -25.31 -0.46 6.69
C LEU A 390 -26.40 0.61 6.49
N HIS A 391 -27.44 0.61 7.33
CA HIS A 391 -28.55 1.54 7.16
C HIS A 391 -28.15 3.00 7.38
N GLY A 392 -27.34 3.29 8.42
CA GLY A 392 -26.81 4.63 8.66
C GLY A 392 -25.92 5.11 7.52
N ALA A 393 -25.15 4.19 6.91
CA ALA A 393 -24.37 4.49 5.72
C ALA A 393 -25.23 4.82 4.50
N ILE A 394 -26.27 4.03 4.22
CA ILE A 394 -27.23 4.30 3.13
C ILE A 394 -27.92 5.64 3.34
N GLU A 395 -28.39 5.92 4.56
CA GLU A 395 -29.06 7.18 4.89
C GLU A 395 -28.14 8.38 4.65
N THR A 396 -26.89 8.29 5.10
CA THR A 396 -25.87 9.33 4.88
C THR A 396 -25.62 9.54 3.39
N LEU A 397 -25.41 8.46 2.63
CA LEU A 397 -25.21 8.55 1.17
C LEU A 397 -26.43 9.16 0.45
N CYS A 398 -27.65 8.88 0.90
CA CYS A 398 -28.86 9.49 0.36
C CYS A 398 -28.95 10.98 0.70
N ARG A 399 -28.59 11.37 1.92
CA ARG A 399 -28.57 12.77 2.38
C ARG A 399 -27.62 13.64 1.55
N TYR A 400 -26.48 13.09 1.15
CA TYR A 400 -25.53 13.76 0.25
C TYR A 400 -25.94 13.68 -1.24
N GLY A 401 -27.08 13.06 -1.57
CA GLY A 401 -27.54 12.87 -2.95
C GLY A 401 -26.62 11.97 -3.78
N ILE A 402 -25.87 11.07 -3.12
CA ILE A 402 -24.93 10.16 -3.78
C ILE A 402 -25.67 8.92 -4.27
N LEU A 403 -26.64 8.46 -3.49
CA LEU A 403 -27.60 7.42 -3.84
C LEU A 403 -29.02 7.96 -3.68
N HIS A 404 -29.98 7.34 -4.35
CA HIS A 404 -31.40 7.55 -4.06
C HIS A 404 -32.04 6.21 -3.70
N ARG A 405 -32.83 6.20 -2.63
CA ARG A 405 -33.51 5.02 -2.13
C ARG A 405 -34.99 5.04 -2.49
N ASP A 406 -35.46 3.93 -3.03
CA ASP A 406 -36.87 3.63 -3.26
C ASP A 406 -37.17 2.23 -2.72
N GLY A 407 -37.74 2.17 -1.51
CA GLY A 407 -37.93 0.93 -0.76
C GLY A 407 -36.61 0.17 -0.53
N ASP A 408 -36.51 -1.02 -1.13
CA ASP A 408 -35.35 -1.93 -1.08
C ASP A 408 -34.33 -1.66 -2.21
N THR A 409 -34.70 -0.86 -3.21
CA THR A 409 -33.83 -0.55 -4.35
C THR A 409 -33.05 0.74 -4.09
N LEU A 410 -31.77 0.73 -4.48
CA LEU A 410 -30.91 1.92 -4.49
C LEU A 410 -30.51 2.24 -5.93
N THR A 411 -30.70 3.49 -6.33
CA THR A 411 -30.26 3.99 -7.63
C THR A 411 -28.99 4.83 -7.48
N LYS A 412 -28.05 4.62 -8.42
CA LYS A 412 -26.73 5.25 -8.41
C LYS A 412 -26.72 6.58 -9.17
N THR A 413 -26.06 7.59 -8.60
CA THR A 413 -25.71 8.81 -9.33
C THR A 413 -24.38 8.67 -10.08
N SER A 414 -24.02 9.68 -10.89
CA SER A 414 -22.69 9.77 -11.49
C SER A 414 -21.58 9.83 -10.44
N LEU A 415 -21.86 10.40 -9.26
CA LEU A 415 -20.92 10.46 -8.14
C LEU A 415 -20.70 9.08 -7.51
N ALA A 416 -21.78 8.32 -7.24
CA ALA A 416 -21.66 6.95 -6.74
C ALA A 416 -20.89 6.06 -7.73
N ARG A 417 -21.19 6.19 -9.03
CA ARG A 417 -20.47 5.47 -10.08
C ARG A 417 -18.99 5.86 -10.11
N ALA A 418 -18.67 7.15 -10.01
CA ALA A 418 -17.29 7.64 -9.99
C ALA A 418 -16.50 7.09 -8.79
N SER A 419 -17.07 7.18 -7.59
CA SER A 419 -16.49 6.63 -6.36
C SER A 419 -16.21 5.13 -6.50
N ALA A 420 -17.19 4.36 -6.95
CA ALA A 420 -17.08 2.90 -7.11
C ALA A 420 -16.02 2.46 -8.13
N LEU A 421 -15.89 3.18 -9.24
CA LEU A 421 -14.93 2.84 -10.31
C LEU A 421 -13.51 3.28 -9.96
N MET A 422 -13.36 4.43 -9.30
CA MET A 422 -12.04 5.01 -8.99
C MET A 422 -11.56 4.72 -7.56
N TYR A 423 -12.32 3.98 -6.76
CA TYR A 423 -11.97 3.66 -5.37
C TYR A 423 -11.74 4.90 -4.47
N VAL A 424 -12.47 5.98 -4.76
CA VAL A 424 -12.42 7.26 -4.02
C VAL A 424 -13.56 7.31 -3.01
N ASP A 425 -13.35 7.88 -1.83
CA ASP A 425 -14.43 8.08 -0.86
C ASP A 425 -15.55 8.95 -1.46
N PRO A 426 -16.82 8.51 -1.40
CA PRO A 426 -17.91 9.22 -2.05
C PRO A 426 -18.22 10.58 -1.41
N ILE A 427 -18.03 10.74 -0.11
CA ILE A 427 -18.31 12.00 0.59
C ILE A 427 -17.20 13.00 0.29
N ASP A 428 -15.94 12.60 0.37
CA ASP A 428 -14.84 13.49 -0.03
C ASP A 428 -14.98 13.91 -1.50
N LEU A 429 -15.34 12.98 -2.39
CA LEU A 429 -15.58 13.29 -3.81
C LEU A 429 -16.73 14.28 -4.01
N TYR A 430 -17.81 14.18 -3.20
CA TYR A 430 -18.88 15.18 -3.19
C TYR A 430 -18.35 16.56 -2.83
N HIS A 431 -17.56 16.67 -1.75
CA HIS A 431 -16.99 17.94 -1.31
C HIS A 431 -16.03 18.53 -2.34
N VAL A 432 -15.09 17.74 -2.89
CA VAL A 432 -14.19 18.22 -3.95
C VAL A 432 -14.99 18.72 -5.16
N LYS A 433 -15.98 17.95 -5.63
CA LYS A 433 -16.81 18.36 -6.77
C LYS A 433 -17.56 19.67 -6.47
N LYS A 434 -18.11 19.82 -5.27
CA LYS A 434 -18.80 21.02 -4.82
C LYS A 434 -17.85 22.22 -4.77
N ASN A 435 -16.68 22.04 -4.17
CA ASN A 435 -15.69 23.12 -3.97
C ASN A 435 -15.07 23.59 -5.30
N LEU A 436 -15.00 22.72 -6.31
CA LEU A 436 -14.52 23.04 -7.65
C LEU A 436 -15.62 23.42 -8.65
N ALA A 437 -16.88 23.57 -8.21
CA ALA A 437 -18.02 23.82 -9.10
C ALA A 437 -17.86 25.11 -9.92
N ASP A 438 -17.32 26.17 -9.30
CA ASP A 438 -17.05 27.47 -9.92
C ASP A 438 -15.76 27.49 -10.76
N LYS A 439 -15.09 26.33 -10.88
CA LYS A 439 -13.87 26.14 -11.69
C LYS A 439 -12.76 27.15 -11.32
N PRO A 440 -12.35 27.22 -10.04
CA PRO A 440 -11.31 28.16 -9.62
C PRO A 440 -10.01 27.92 -10.39
N LYS A 441 -9.35 29.02 -10.79
CA LYS A 441 -8.08 29.01 -11.53
C LYS A 441 -6.87 29.43 -10.69
N SER A 442 -7.13 30.16 -9.60
CA SER A 442 -6.09 30.60 -8.67
C SER A 442 -5.50 29.41 -7.90
N PRO A 443 -4.16 29.29 -7.81
CA PRO A 443 -3.48 28.30 -6.99
C PRO A 443 -4.03 28.19 -5.57
N THR A 444 -4.28 29.33 -4.91
CA THR A 444 -4.84 29.36 -3.54
C THR A 444 -6.24 28.77 -3.48
N LEU A 445 -7.14 29.16 -4.38
CA LEU A 445 -8.52 28.68 -4.37
C LEU A 445 -8.61 27.20 -4.72
N ILE A 446 -7.80 26.73 -5.68
CA ILE A 446 -7.69 25.30 -6.02
C ILE A 446 -7.18 24.52 -4.80
N ALA A 447 -6.12 25.01 -4.15
CA ALA A 447 -5.55 24.35 -3.00
C ALA A 447 -6.54 24.23 -1.83
N MET A 448 -7.28 25.31 -1.53
CA MET A 448 -8.36 25.29 -0.54
C MET A 448 -9.46 24.30 -0.94
N ALA A 449 -9.93 24.34 -2.20
CA ALA A 449 -11.01 23.48 -2.67
C ALA A 449 -10.67 21.98 -2.59
N LEU A 450 -9.41 21.62 -2.86
CA LEU A 450 -8.91 20.24 -2.80
C LEU A 450 -8.63 19.77 -1.36
N ALA A 451 -8.25 20.67 -0.46
CA ALA A 451 -7.95 20.36 0.93
C ALA A 451 -9.18 20.38 1.84
N ASP A 452 -10.23 21.13 1.48
CA ASP A 452 -11.46 21.26 2.26
C ASP A 452 -12.39 20.05 2.08
N ILE A 453 -11.94 18.90 2.60
CA ILE A 453 -12.68 17.65 2.61
C ILE A 453 -12.75 17.06 4.02
N PRO A 454 -13.83 16.32 4.36
CA PRO A 454 -14.03 15.78 5.71
C PRO A 454 -12.93 14.83 6.18
N SER A 455 -12.36 13.98 5.32
CA SER A 455 -11.32 13.03 5.75
C SER A 455 -10.02 13.69 6.21
N LEU A 456 -9.83 14.97 5.89
CA LEU A 456 -8.67 15.77 6.31
C LEU A 456 -8.99 16.68 7.51
N ALA A 457 -10.24 16.72 7.97
CA ALA A 457 -10.73 17.59 9.02
C ALA A 457 -10.39 17.07 10.42
N TYR A 458 -9.13 17.18 10.83
CA TYR A 458 -8.70 16.86 12.18
C TYR A 458 -7.69 17.88 12.72
N ASP A 459 -7.74 18.09 14.03
CA ASP A 459 -6.88 19.03 14.73
C ASP A 459 -5.44 18.52 14.76
N THR A 460 -4.51 19.39 14.38
CA THR A 460 -3.07 19.14 14.51
C THR A 460 -2.37 20.44 14.88
N TYR A 461 -1.24 20.35 15.58
CA TYR A 461 -0.42 21.53 15.85
C TYR A 461 0.18 22.08 14.54
N VAL A 462 -0.24 23.29 14.16
CA VAL A 462 0.31 24.05 13.05
C VAL A 462 0.88 25.36 13.59
N PRO A 463 2.20 25.61 13.48
CA PRO A 463 2.79 26.88 13.90
C PRO A 463 2.17 28.05 13.14
N SER A 464 1.91 29.19 13.79
CA SER A 464 1.46 30.41 13.11
C SER A 464 2.58 30.96 12.20
N ALA A 465 2.27 31.18 10.92
CA ALA A 465 3.17 31.79 9.95
C ALA A 465 2.38 32.60 8.91
N ASP A 466 2.98 33.66 8.39
CA ASP A 466 2.30 34.66 7.56
C ASP A 466 1.79 34.13 6.20
N ASP A 467 2.35 33.02 5.70
CA ASP A 467 2.04 32.48 4.37
C ASP A 467 1.07 31.29 4.37
N LEU A 468 0.60 30.86 5.54
CA LEU A 468 -0.27 29.68 5.68
C LEU A 468 -1.68 29.96 5.15
N VAL A 469 -2.22 28.98 4.43
CA VAL A 469 -3.63 29.00 4.06
C VAL A 469 -4.46 28.68 5.30
N GLN A 470 -5.17 29.67 5.84
CA GLN A 470 -5.98 29.51 7.04
C GLN A 470 -7.17 28.61 6.76
N MET A 471 -7.22 27.45 7.43
CA MET A 471 -8.34 26.53 7.41
C MET A 471 -8.71 26.11 8.84
N PRO A 472 -9.96 25.69 9.11
CA PRO A 472 -10.40 25.32 10.45
C PRO A 472 -9.57 24.19 11.07
N TYR A 473 -9.04 23.29 10.25
CA TYR A 473 -8.30 22.11 10.69
C TYR A 473 -6.84 22.16 10.28
N GLY A 474 -5.99 21.62 11.15
CA GLY A 474 -4.54 21.68 10.98
C GLY A 474 -4.04 20.91 9.76
N PHE A 475 -4.56 19.70 9.50
CA PHE A 475 -4.12 18.93 8.35
C PHE A 475 -4.58 19.52 7.00
N GLN A 476 -5.80 20.07 6.95
CA GLN A 476 -6.27 20.81 5.78
C GLN A 476 -5.38 22.03 5.50
N THR A 477 -5.02 22.80 6.54
CA THR A 477 -4.09 23.93 6.46
C THR A 477 -2.74 23.51 5.86
N LEU A 478 -2.18 22.38 6.32
CA LEU A 478 -0.92 21.83 5.83
C LEU A 478 -1.00 21.47 4.34
N LEU A 479 -2.01 20.68 3.94
CA LEU A 479 -2.17 20.27 2.55
C LEU A 479 -2.45 21.47 1.63
N ALA A 480 -3.34 22.38 2.02
CA ALA A 480 -3.67 23.57 1.23
C ALA A 480 -2.46 24.47 1.04
N THR A 481 -1.65 24.66 2.08
CA THR A 481 -0.40 25.44 1.96
C THR A 481 0.57 24.75 1.01
N ALA A 482 0.75 23.43 1.14
CA ALA A 482 1.63 22.66 0.27
C ALA A 482 1.21 22.72 -1.20
N LEU A 483 -0.10 22.56 -1.47
CA LEU A 483 -0.69 22.64 -2.80
C LEU A 483 -0.56 24.05 -3.37
N LYS A 484 -0.80 25.11 -2.58
CA LYS A 484 -0.62 26.50 -3.02
C LYS A 484 0.82 26.75 -3.48
N GLN A 485 1.82 26.39 -2.66
CA GLN A 485 3.24 26.52 -3.01
C GLN A 485 3.56 25.74 -4.29
N TRP A 486 3.11 24.48 -4.34
CA TRP A 486 3.32 23.62 -5.49
C TRP A 486 2.72 24.20 -6.78
N LEU A 487 1.46 24.63 -6.73
CA LEU A 487 0.74 25.22 -7.86
C LEU A 487 1.26 26.60 -8.26
N ASN A 488 1.94 27.32 -7.37
CA ASN A 488 2.65 28.56 -7.73
C ASN A 488 3.99 28.30 -8.44
N GLY A 489 4.46 27.05 -8.45
CA GLY A 489 5.79 26.68 -8.92
C GLY A 489 6.90 26.91 -7.89
N GLU A 490 6.55 27.16 -6.63
CA GLU A 490 7.49 27.39 -5.54
C GLU A 490 8.14 26.09 -5.05
N GLU A 491 9.22 26.21 -4.30
CA GLU A 491 9.73 25.09 -3.52
C GLU A 491 8.85 24.86 -2.29
N VAL A 492 8.46 23.61 -2.08
CA VAL A 492 7.56 23.23 -0.99
C VAL A 492 8.39 23.04 0.27
N ARG A 493 8.00 23.71 1.37
CA ARG A 493 8.76 23.69 2.63
C ARG A 493 9.01 22.25 3.14
N GLU A 494 10.19 22.04 3.71
CA GLU A 494 10.61 20.75 4.29
C GLU A 494 9.67 20.36 5.44
N GLY A 495 8.91 19.28 5.23
CA GLY A 495 7.81 18.82 6.11
C GLY A 495 6.49 18.64 5.36
N PHE A 496 6.10 19.64 4.56
CA PHE A 496 4.86 19.62 3.77
C PHE A 496 4.96 18.72 2.53
N ALA A 497 6.18 18.57 2.00
CA ALA A 497 6.46 17.75 0.83
C ALA A 497 5.97 16.30 0.96
N SER A 498 6.00 15.73 2.17
CA SER A 498 5.56 14.35 2.41
C SER A 498 4.06 14.14 2.17
N VAL A 499 3.24 15.11 2.60
CA VAL A 499 1.79 15.12 2.43
C VAL A 499 1.44 15.41 0.96
N LEU A 500 2.08 16.42 0.37
CA LEU A 500 1.86 16.82 -1.01
C LEU A 500 2.11 15.68 -1.99
N TYR A 501 3.31 15.08 -1.98
CA TYR A 501 3.65 14.08 -3.00
C TYR A 501 2.78 12.82 -2.91
N THR A 502 2.31 12.48 -1.72
CA THR A 502 1.33 11.40 -1.54
C THR A 502 0.00 11.76 -2.20
N TYR A 503 -0.46 13.00 -2.04
CA TYR A 503 -1.68 13.50 -2.68
C TYR A 503 -1.55 13.58 -4.21
N ILE A 504 -0.45 14.15 -4.71
CA ILE A 504 -0.19 14.27 -6.16
C ILE A 504 -0.10 12.89 -6.83
N ALA A 505 0.48 11.88 -6.17
CA ALA A 505 0.51 10.52 -6.70
C ALA A 505 -0.88 9.92 -6.95
N ASP A 506 -1.92 10.45 -6.29
CA ASP A 506 -3.29 9.96 -6.37
C ASP A 506 -4.23 10.91 -7.17
N CYS A 507 -3.71 12.04 -7.67
CA CYS A 507 -4.52 13.06 -8.30
C CYS A 507 -5.16 12.58 -9.62
N GLU A 508 -4.49 11.74 -10.41
CA GLU A 508 -5.02 11.19 -11.65
C GLU A 508 -6.34 10.44 -11.41
N ARG A 509 -6.41 9.71 -10.29
CA ARG A 509 -7.58 8.94 -9.87
C ARG A 509 -8.73 9.86 -9.48
N LEU A 510 -8.45 10.90 -8.72
CA LEU A 510 -9.43 11.95 -8.36
C LEU A 510 -9.95 12.68 -9.60
N ILE A 511 -9.07 13.13 -10.50
CA ILE A 511 -9.43 13.82 -11.75
C ILE A 511 -10.33 12.92 -12.62
N SER A 512 -9.98 11.63 -12.72
CA SER A 512 -10.80 10.65 -13.44
C SER A 512 -12.18 10.47 -12.78
N ALA A 513 -12.24 10.45 -11.45
CA ALA A 513 -13.51 10.38 -10.71
C ALA A 513 -14.38 11.61 -10.96
N LEU A 514 -13.82 12.82 -10.87
CA LEU A 514 -14.53 14.07 -11.15
C LEU A 514 -15.04 14.12 -12.59
N ARG A 515 -14.28 13.58 -13.56
CA ARG A 515 -14.69 13.45 -14.95
C ARG A 515 -15.93 12.55 -15.09
N ILE A 516 -15.93 11.38 -14.44
CA ILE A 516 -17.09 10.47 -14.42
C ILE A 516 -18.29 11.13 -13.70
N ALA A 517 -18.02 11.92 -12.66
CA ALA A 517 -19.03 12.67 -11.92
C ALA A 517 -19.61 13.88 -12.69
N GLY A 518 -19.17 14.12 -13.93
CA GLY A 518 -19.75 15.11 -14.85
C GLY A 518 -19.08 16.48 -14.83
N MET A 519 -17.89 16.64 -14.24
CA MET A 519 -17.15 17.90 -14.33
C MET A 519 -16.55 18.14 -15.72
N SER A 520 -16.39 19.43 -16.07
CA SER A 520 -15.90 19.87 -17.39
C SER A 520 -14.52 19.30 -17.72
N ARG A 521 -14.42 18.55 -18.83
CA ARG A 521 -13.17 17.95 -19.29
C ARG A 521 -12.06 18.98 -19.49
N SER A 522 -12.36 20.12 -20.12
CA SER A 522 -11.39 21.19 -20.37
C SER A 522 -10.76 21.75 -19.09
N TYR A 523 -11.56 21.91 -18.03
CA TYR A 523 -11.08 22.40 -16.74
C TYR A 523 -10.22 21.35 -16.03
N LEU A 524 -10.69 20.10 -16.03
CA LEU A 524 -9.97 18.99 -15.41
C LEU A 524 -8.64 18.69 -16.11
N ASP A 525 -8.56 18.83 -17.43
CA ASP A 525 -7.32 18.61 -18.18
C ASP A 525 -6.27 19.68 -17.80
N ALA A 526 -6.68 20.95 -17.68
CA ALA A 526 -5.81 22.01 -17.16
C ALA A 526 -5.38 21.77 -15.71
N LEU A 527 -6.33 21.40 -14.83
CA LEU A 527 -6.06 21.10 -13.42
C LEU A 527 -5.10 19.92 -13.26
N SER A 528 -5.23 18.86 -14.07
CA SER A 528 -4.31 17.71 -14.07
C SER A 528 -2.89 18.16 -14.38
N ILE A 529 -2.71 18.95 -15.44
CA ILE A 529 -1.38 19.46 -15.84
C ILE A 529 -0.78 20.32 -14.72
N MET A 530 -1.58 21.20 -14.11
CA MET A 530 -1.15 22.05 -12.99
C MET A 530 -0.69 21.21 -11.80
N LEU A 531 -1.48 20.21 -11.39
CA LEU A 531 -1.17 19.34 -10.24
C LEU A 531 0.03 18.43 -10.51
N GLU A 532 0.13 17.82 -11.69
CA GLU A 532 1.24 16.93 -12.04
C GLU A 532 2.57 17.67 -12.13
N ASN A 533 2.56 18.87 -12.70
CA ASN A 533 3.78 19.63 -12.98
C ASN A 533 4.10 20.69 -11.93
N GLY A 534 3.18 21.01 -11.03
CA GLY A 534 3.36 22.06 -10.02
C GLY A 534 3.54 23.42 -10.66
N VAL A 535 2.58 23.83 -11.49
CA VAL A 535 2.62 25.12 -12.18
C VAL A 535 1.25 25.79 -12.18
N PRO A 536 1.21 27.13 -12.27
CA PRO A 536 -0.03 27.86 -12.43
C PRO A 536 -0.62 27.66 -13.84
N GLU A 537 -1.90 28.02 -13.99
CA GLU A 537 -2.67 27.79 -15.23
C GLU A 537 -1.98 28.37 -16.47
N ASP A 538 -1.38 29.56 -16.34
CA ASP A 538 -0.74 30.28 -17.43
C ASP A 538 0.51 29.57 -18.00
N LEU A 539 1.07 28.59 -17.28
CA LEU A 539 2.23 27.81 -17.72
C LEU A 539 1.90 26.40 -18.21
N THR A 540 0.62 25.98 -18.13
CA THR A 540 0.18 24.63 -18.55
C THR A 540 0.55 24.30 -20.00
N ALA A 541 0.42 25.29 -20.90
CA ALA A 541 0.79 25.14 -22.31
C ALA A 541 2.31 24.93 -22.51
N LEU A 542 3.16 25.53 -21.67
CA LEU A 542 4.61 25.37 -21.75
C LEU A 542 5.06 24.02 -21.24
N VAL A 543 4.55 23.57 -20.10
CA VAL A 543 4.94 22.28 -19.52
C VAL A 543 4.43 21.06 -20.28
N SER A 544 3.43 21.27 -21.14
CA SER A 544 2.94 20.24 -22.07
C SER A 544 3.91 19.96 -23.22
N ILE A 545 4.92 20.83 -23.43
CA ILE A 545 5.93 20.64 -24.46
C ILE A 545 6.99 19.64 -23.95
N PRO A 546 7.36 18.62 -24.75
CA PRO A 546 8.38 17.67 -24.36
C PRO A 546 9.67 18.36 -23.87
N HIS A 547 10.22 17.84 -22.77
CA HIS A 547 11.42 18.33 -22.12
C HIS A 547 11.32 19.74 -21.47
N ILE A 548 10.17 20.41 -21.48
CA ILE A 548 9.97 21.64 -20.71
C ILE A 548 9.29 21.30 -19.39
N GLY A 549 10.09 21.06 -18.34
CA GLY A 549 9.56 20.88 -16.99
C GLY A 549 9.33 22.21 -16.25
N ARG A 550 8.71 22.14 -15.07
CA ARG A 550 8.43 23.26 -14.15
C ARG A 550 9.52 24.32 -14.08
N LYS A 551 10.76 23.93 -13.79
CA LYS A 551 11.90 24.86 -13.64
C LYS A 551 12.13 25.68 -14.92
N ARG A 552 12.09 25.04 -16.09
CA ARG A 552 12.29 25.71 -17.37
C ARG A 552 11.11 26.65 -17.68
N ALA A 553 9.88 26.21 -17.43
CA ALA A 553 8.69 27.03 -17.64
C ALA A 553 8.67 28.30 -16.76
N LEU A 554 9.11 28.20 -15.49
CA LEU A 554 9.22 29.35 -14.59
C LEU A 554 10.27 30.36 -15.08
N VAL A 555 11.45 29.90 -15.50
CA VAL A 555 12.47 30.78 -16.07
C VAL A 555 11.98 31.44 -17.36
N LEU A 556 11.33 30.68 -18.26
CA LEU A 556 10.71 31.25 -19.46
C LEU A 556 9.73 32.38 -19.11
N ARG A 557 8.90 32.19 -18.08
CA ARG A 557 7.95 33.21 -17.60
C ARG A 557 8.63 34.48 -17.13
N GLU A 558 9.75 34.37 -16.39
CA GLU A 558 10.55 35.53 -15.94
C GLU A 558 11.07 36.37 -17.11
N PHE A 559 11.36 35.74 -18.24
CA PHE A 559 11.79 36.41 -19.47
C PHE A 559 10.63 36.82 -20.40
N GLY A 560 9.39 36.75 -19.92
CA GLY A 560 8.17 37.14 -20.65
C GLY A 560 7.67 36.12 -21.67
N ILE A 561 8.20 34.90 -21.67
CA ILE A 561 7.78 33.81 -22.56
C ILE A 561 6.73 32.99 -21.82
N LYS A 562 5.45 33.16 -22.18
CA LYS A 562 4.31 32.52 -21.49
C LYS A 562 3.60 31.49 -22.35
N THR A 563 3.69 31.61 -23.67
CA THR A 563 3.03 30.71 -24.61
C THR A 563 4.06 29.94 -25.45
N PRO A 564 3.69 28.78 -26.02
CA PRO A 564 4.54 28.06 -26.97
C PRO A 564 5.01 28.95 -28.13
N ASP A 565 4.13 29.84 -28.61
CA ASP A 565 4.45 30.77 -29.70
C ASP A 565 5.53 31.79 -29.31
N ASP A 566 5.56 32.21 -28.05
CA ASP A 566 6.58 33.14 -27.56
C ASP A 566 7.97 32.51 -27.63
N ILE A 567 8.10 31.18 -27.48
CA ILE A 567 9.38 30.46 -27.63
C ILE A 567 9.90 30.60 -29.06
N VAL A 568 9.03 30.44 -30.06
CA VAL A 568 9.40 30.54 -31.48
C VAL A 568 9.70 31.99 -31.86
N LYS A 569 8.89 32.94 -31.39
CA LYS A 569 9.09 34.37 -31.64
C LYS A 569 10.35 34.92 -30.98
N ASN A 570 10.83 34.31 -29.90
CA ASN A 570 12.00 34.73 -29.15
C ASN A 570 13.15 33.71 -29.24
N GLU A 571 13.52 33.27 -30.45
CA GLU A 571 14.51 32.20 -30.68
C GLU A 571 15.80 32.35 -29.85
N ARG A 572 16.42 33.54 -29.85
CA ARG A 572 17.65 33.78 -29.07
C ARG A 572 17.46 33.53 -27.57
N LYS A 573 16.35 34.02 -26.98
CA LYS A 573 16.04 33.81 -25.55
C LYS A 573 15.67 32.35 -25.28
N GLY A 574 14.88 31.74 -26.16
CA GLY A 574 14.48 30.34 -26.07
C GLY A 574 15.68 29.39 -26.08
N VAL A 575 16.64 29.59 -27.01
CA VAL A 575 17.88 28.80 -27.10
C VAL A 575 18.74 28.98 -25.85
N ASN A 576 18.87 30.20 -25.34
CA ASN A 576 19.67 30.47 -24.15
C ASN A 576 19.10 29.82 -22.88
N ILE A 577 17.78 29.85 -22.71
CA ILE A 577 17.10 29.33 -21.51
C ILE A 577 16.98 27.80 -21.56
N LEU A 578 16.58 27.25 -22.69
CA LEU A 578 16.30 25.81 -22.83
C LEU A 578 17.55 24.99 -23.18
N GLY A 579 18.55 25.62 -23.80
CA GLY A 579 19.65 24.94 -24.48
C GLY A 579 19.26 24.52 -25.90
N LYS A 580 20.25 24.45 -26.80
CA LYS A 580 20.05 24.25 -28.24
C LYS A 580 19.22 23.00 -28.58
N GLN A 581 19.53 21.85 -27.95
CA GLN A 581 18.81 20.60 -28.22
C GLN A 581 17.34 20.66 -27.81
N VAL A 582 17.06 21.11 -26.59
CA VAL A 582 15.70 21.21 -26.05
C VAL A 582 14.88 22.24 -26.83
N TYR A 583 15.48 23.38 -27.19
CA TYR A 583 14.82 24.38 -28.02
C TYR A 583 14.41 23.82 -29.38
N GLN A 584 15.29 23.08 -30.06
CA GLN A 584 14.95 22.49 -31.36
C GLN A 584 13.83 21.46 -31.23
N ALA A 585 13.85 20.59 -30.21
CA ALA A 585 12.77 19.65 -29.95
C ALA A 585 11.43 20.37 -29.68
N ALA A 586 11.45 21.43 -28.86
CA ALA A 586 10.29 22.26 -28.57
C ALA A 586 9.74 22.96 -29.82
N LYS A 587 10.62 23.61 -30.60
CA LYS A 587 10.26 24.30 -31.85
C LYS A 587 9.60 23.35 -32.85
N LEU A 588 10.16 22.15 -33.01
CA LEU A 588 9.63 21.11 -33.89
C LEU A 588 8.22 20.69 -33.43
N HIS A 589 8.06 20.41 -32.14
CA HIS A 589 6.76 20.06 -31.55
C HIS A 589 5.69 21.15 -31.77
N ILE A 590 6.06 22.43 -31.58
CA ILE A 590 5.17 23.58 -31.77
C ILE A 590 4.77 23.75 -33.24
N MET A 591 5.70 23.56 -34.18
CA MET A 591 5.41 23.65 -35.61
C MET A 591 4.49 22.51 -36.07
N HIS A 592 4.70 21.29 -35.55
CA HIS A 592 3.86 20.14 -35.87
C HIS A 592 2.44 20.25 -35.32
N SER A 593 2.26 20.77 -34.09
CA SER A 593 0.92 20.95 -33.52
C SER A 593 0.07 21.97 -34.28
N LYS A 594 0.70 22.92 -34.99
CA LYS A 594 0.04 23.86 -35.91
C LYS A 594 -0.24 23.30 -37.31
N GLY A 595 0.46 22.25 -37.72
CA GLY A 595 0.43 21.71 -39.09
C GLY A 595 -0.60 20.61 -39.39
N GLY A 596 -1.41 20.17 -38.41
CA GLY A 596 -2.53 19.24 -38.65
C GLY A 596 -2.17 17.80 -39.07
N SER A 597 -0.89 17.40 -39.08
CA SER A 597 -0.48 16.04 -39.45
C SER A 597 -0.12 15.21 -38.21
N LYS A 598 -0.99 14.27 -37.82
CA LYS A 598 -0.65 13.17 -36.89
C LYS A 598 0.42 12.29 -37.55
N LEU A 599 1.58 12.14 -36.92
CA LEU A 599 2.50 11.05 -37.22
C LEU A 599 2.67 10.17 -35.98
N VAL A 600 2.50 8.87 -36.26
CA VAL A 600 2.67 7.72 -35.39
C VAL A 600 4.01 7.83 -34.66
N ALA A 601 3.96 7.71 -33.33
CA ALA A 601 5.15 7.56 -32.52
C ALA A 601 5.91 6.30 -32.97
N VAL A 602 7.09 6.49 -33.56
CA VAL A 602 8.09 5.44 -33.63
C VAL A 602 8.90 5.53 -32.33
N PHE A 603 8.99 4.38 -31.67
CA PHE A 603 9.53 4.15 -30.33
C PHE A 603 10.99 4.56 -30.17
#